data_AF-A0A7L4GCR1-F1
#
_entry.id   AF-A0A7L4GCR1-F1
#
_cell.length_a   1.000
_cell.length_b   1.000
_cell.length_c   1.000
_cell.angle_alpha   90.00
_cell.angle_beta   90.00
_cell.angle_gamma   90.00
#
_symmetry.space_group_name_H-M   'P 1'
#
loop_
_entity.id
_entity.type
_entity.pdbx_description
1 polymer ?
#
loop_
_entity_poly.entity_id
_entity_poly.type
_entity_poly.pdbx_seq_one_letter_code
_entity_poly.pdbx_strand_id
1 'polypeptide(L)'
;AAVNARPDLLPGFTLRWVFGSSEDRHGVCSEMAAPLAAVDLRLAHHPVAFLGPGCVYTAAPVARFTSHWRLPLVTAGAEAHGFDDKQERFRLTTRAGPSHRKLGELGVQLHRWFNWTQRALLVYWDEKMDDRPYFFAAEGLYIQLPTLRNLTVLDIAFHDDGNFSFIIQEIKQKGRSECRPGGDTGRGLGVRGGRGGL
;
A
#
# COMPACT_ATOMS: atom_id res chain seq x y z
N ALA A 1 17.77 -20.87 11.40
CA ALA A 1 17.82 -22.32 11.11
C ALA A 1 16.89 -22.62 9.94
N ALA A 2 17.36 -23.35 8.92
CA ALA A 2 16.55 -23.68 7.75
C ALA A 2 15.51 -24.76 8.09
N VAL A 3 14.31 -24.69 7.50
CA VAL A 3 13.19 -25.62 7.76
C VAL A 3 13.61 -27.09 7.60
N ASN A 4 14.36 -27.41 6.54
CA ASN A 4 14.83 -28.77 6.26
C ASN A 4 15.82 -29.33 7.30
N ALA A 5 16.39 -28.49 8.17
CA ALA A 5 17.29 -28.93 9.24
C ALA A 5 16.54 -29.31 10.53
N ARG A 6 15.21 -29.09 10.58
CA ARG A 6 14.37 -29.36 11.74
C ARG A 6 13.50 -30.60 11.50
N PRO A 7 13.81 -31.77 12.10
CA PRO A 7 13.10 -33.02 11.85
C PRO A 7 11.66 -33.02 12.40
N ASP A 8 11.34 -32.10 13.32
CA ASP A 8 9.99 -31.85 13.84
C ASP A 8 9.08 -31.14 12.82
N LEU A 9 9.65 -30.46 11.82
CA LEU A 9 8.88 -29.79 10.78
C LEU A 9 8.79 -30.63 9.51
N LEU A 10 7.56 -30.79 8.99
CA LEU A 10 7.26 -31.46 7.71
C LEU A 10 7.81 -32.91 7.63
N PRO A 11 7.46 -33.80 8.57
CA PRO A 11 7.98 -35.17 8.58
C PRO A 11 7.63 -35.90 7.27
N GLY A 12 8.64 -36.49 6.63
CA GLY A 12 8.49 -37.19 5.34
C GLY A 12 8.46 -36.30 4.11
N PHE A 13 8.61 -34.98 4.26
CA PHE A 13 8.67 -34.03 3.13
C PHE A 13 9.96 -33.23 3.17
N THR A 14 10.45 -32.84 1.98
CA THR A 14 11.61 -31.92 1.85
C THR A 14 11.19 -30.70 1.07
N LEU A 15 11.41 -29.53 1.64
CA LEU A 15 11.09 -28.27 0.99
C LEU A 15 12.13 -27.95 -0.09
N ARG A 16 11.66 -27.67 -1.31
CA ARG A 16 12.47 -27.25 -2.46
C ARG A 16 11.94 -25.95 -3.04
N TRP A 17 12.83 -25.16 -3.61
CA TRP A 17 12.52 -23.86 -4.20
C TRP A 17 12.75 -23.89 -5.70
N VAL A 18 11.84 -23.27 -6.44
CA VAL A 18 11.99 -22.93 -7.85
C VAL A 18 11.73 -21.44 -8.00
N PHE A 19 12.53 -20.76 -8.81
CA PHE A 19 12.54 -19.30 -8.89
C PHE A 19 12.12 -18.84 -10.27
N GLY A 20 11.32 -17.78 -10.32
CA GLY A 20 10.96 -17.04 -11.51
C GLY A 20 11.01 -15.55 -11.19
N SER A 21 11.45 -14.74 -12.17
CA SER A 21 11.55 -13.29 -11.98
C SER A 21 10.20 -12.61 -12.20
N SER A 22 9.90 -11.60 -11.38
CA SER A 22 8.78 -10.68 -11.60
C SER A 22 9.18 -9.43 -12.38
N GLU A 23 10.43 -9.35 -12.81
CA GLU A 23 11.00 -8.16 -13.46
C GLU A 23 10.86 -8.22 -14.98
N ASP A 24 10.76 -7.05 -15.60
CA ASP A 24 10.96 -6.90 -17.04
C ASP A 24 12.45 -6.75 -17.42
N ARG A 25 12.72 -6.44 -18.70
CA ARG A 25 14.07 -6.21 -19.24
C ARG A 25 14.81 -5.03 -18.60
N HIS A 26 14.13 -4.16 -17.88
CA HIS A 26 14.70 -3.00 -17.20
C HIS A 26 14.99 -3.29 -15.72
N GLY A 27 14.73 -4.52 -15.24
CA GLY A 27 14.99 -4.91 -13.86
C GLY A 27 13.96 -4.34 -12.87
N VAL A 28 12.79 -3.93 -13.35
CA VAL A 28 11.71 -3.39 -12.52
C VAL A 28 10.54 -4.36 -12.47
N CYS A 29 9.84 -4.39 -11.34
CA CYS A 29 8.60 -5.12 -11.16
C CYS A 29 7.62 -4.87 -12.33
N SER A 30 7.21 -5.93 -13.02
CA SER A 30 6.37 -5.83 -14.21
C SER A 30 5.07 -6.62 -14.07
N GLU A 31 3.94 -5.92 -14.21
CA GLU A 31 2.61 -6.53 -14.21
C GLU A 31 2.39 -7.52 -15.37
N MET A 32 3.23 -7.45 -16.40
CA MET A 32 3.23 -8.38 -17.52
C MET A 32 4.15 -9.59 -17.28
N ALA A 33 5.38 -9.37 -16.79
CA ALA A 33 6.36 -10.44 -16.64
C ALA A 33 6.00 -11.43 -15.53
N ALA A 34 5.56 -10.91 -14.38
CA ALA A 34 5.25 -11.73 -13.21
C ALA A 34 4.19 -12.83 -13.44
N PRO A 35 3.01 -12.55 -14.05
CA PRO A 35 2.05 -13.61 -14.34
C PRO A 35 2.57 -14.63 -15.35
N LEU A 36 3.37 -14.23 -16.34
CA LEU A 36 3.98 -15.17 -17.30
C LEU A 36 4.92 -16.14 -16.58
N ALA A 37 5.83 -15.61 -15.74
CA ALA A 37 6.72 -16.43 -14.93
C ALA A 37 5.95 -17.36 -13.99
N ALA A 38 4.84 -16.90 -13.39
CA ALA A 38 4.01 -17.73 -12.53
C ALA A 38 3.34 -18.89 -13.28
N VAL A 39 2.87 -18.64 -14.51
CA VAL A 39 2.30 -19.68 -15.39
C VAL A 39 3.38 -20.69 -15.80
N ASP A 40 4.55 -20.21 -16.22
CA ASP A 40 5.67 -21.09 -16.61
C ASP A 40 6.10 -22.00 -15.45
N LEU A 41 6.25 -21.43 -14.24
CA LEU A 41 6.55 -22.20 -13.03
C LEU A 41 5.44 -23.21 -12.71
N ARG A 42 4.16 -22.83 -12.89
CA ARG A 42 3.03 -23.71 -12.65
C ARG A 42 3.06 -24.93 -13.56
N LEU A 43 3.30 -24.72 -14.86
CA LEU A 43 3.32 -25.75 -15.88
C LEU A 43 4.55 -26.66 -15.78
N ALA A 44 5.74 -26.08 -15.52
CA ALA A 44 6.99 -26.82 -15.48
C ALA A 44 7.19 -27.61 -14.18
N HIS A 45 6.79 -27.05 -13.03
CA HIS A 45 7.20 -27.58 -11.72
C HIS A 45 6.05 -28.02 -10.81
N HIS A 46 4.79 -27.69 -11.14
CA HIS A 46 3.62 -28.04 -10.33
C HIS A 46 3.78 -27.68 -8.83
N PRO A 47 4.14 -26.43 -8.48
CA PRO A 47 4.38 -26.04 -7.10
C PRO A 47 3.12 -26.19 -6.24
N VAL A 48 3.34 -26.45 -4.95
CA VAL A 48 2.26 -26.57 -3.95
C VAL A 48 1.88 -25.22 -3.32
N ALA A 49 2.71 -24.20 -3.49
CA ALA A 49 2.51 -22.84 -2.98
C ALA A 49 3.35 -21.84 -3.78
N PHE A 50 2.95 -20.57 -3.77
CA PHE A 50 3.72 -19.46 -4.30
C PHE A 50 4.21 -18.56 -3.17
N LEU A 51 5.42 -18.02 -3.29
CA LEU A 51 5.92 -16.96 -2.44
C LEU A 51 6.22 -15.70 -3.25
N GLY A 52 5.77 -14.55 -2.74
CA GLY A 52 5.68 -13.31 -3.50
C GLY A 52 4.54 -13.35 -4.54
N PRO A 53 4.51 -12.41 -5.50
CA PRO A 53 5.37 -11.24 -5.63
C PRO A 53 5.22 -10.22 -4.50
N GLY A 54 6.18 -9.29 -4.41
CA GLY A 54 6.18 -8.19 -3.44
C GLY A 54 5.44 -6.95 -3.93
N CYS A 55 5.75 -6.49 -5.15
CA CYS A 55 5.12 -5.31 -5.74
C CYS A 55 3.60 -5.50 -5.93
N VAL A 56 2.82 -4.44 -5.70
CA VAL A 56 1.36 -4.45 -5.78
C VAL A 56 0.88 -4.86 -7.16
N TYR A 57 1.42 -4.23 -8.20
CA TYR A 57 0.98 -4.48 -9.59
C TYR A 57 1.34 -5.87 -10.10
N THR A 58 2.43 -6.46 -9.61
CA THR A 58 2.82 -7.82 -9.99
C THR A 58 2.07 -8.88 -9.20
N ALA A 59 1.83 -8.62 -7.91
CA ALA A 59 1.12 -9.55 -7.04
C ALA A 59 -0.36 -9.70 -7.41
N ALA A 60 -1.02 -8.64 -7.90
CA ALA A 60 -2.44 -8.68 -8.22
C ALA A 60 -2.82 -9.75 -9.28
N PRO A 61 -2.20 -9.81 -10.47
CA PRO A 61 -2.52 -10.86 -11.44
C PRO A 61 -2.07 -12.24 -10.97
N VAL A 62 -0.89 -12.38 -10.35
CA VAL A 62 -0.39 -13.68 -9.85
C VAL A 62 -1.32 -14.24 -8.77
N ALA A 63 -1.81 -13.41 -7.85
CA ALA A 63 -2.74 -13.82 -6.80
C ALA A 63 -4.11 -14.28 -7.34
N ARG A 64 -4.56 -13.71 -8.47
CA ARG A 64 -5.77 -14.18 -9.16
C ARG A 64 -5.54 -15.56 -9.79
N PHE A 65 -4.38 -15.77 -10.43
CA PHE A 65 -4.00 -17.09 -10.97
C PHE A 65 -3.90 -18.16 -9.88
N THR A 66 -3.20 -17.88 -8.77
CA THR A 66 -3.06 -18.85 -7.68
C THR A 66 -4.40 -19.15 -7.01
N SER A 67 -5.27 -18.15 -6.85
CA SER A 67 -6.64 -18.37 -6.36
C SER A 67 -7.45 -19.26 -7.31
N HIS A 68 -7.32 -19.08 -8.63
CA HIS A 68 -7.95 -19.94 -9.64
C HIS A 68 -7.41 -21.38 -9.58
N TRP A 69 -6.09 -21.56 -9.46
CA TRP A 69 -5.44 -22.86 -9.32
C TRP A 69 -5.63 -23.51 -7.95
N ARG A 70 -6.28 -22.81 -7.01
CA ARG A 70 -6.47 -23.23 -5.61
C ARG A 70 -5.13 -23.48 -4.88
N LEU A 71 -4.13 -22.66 -5.17
CA LEU A 71 -2.82 -22.70 -4.52
C LEU A 71 -2.65 -21.51 -3.56
N PRO A 72 -2.07 -21.73 -2.37
CA PRO A 72 -1.75 -20.64 -1.47
C PRO A 72 -0.66 -19.74 -2.06
N LEU A 73 -0.82 -18.44 -1.86
CA LEU A 73 0.21 -17.43 -2.13
C LEU A 73 0.57 -16.74 -0.82
N VAL A 74 1.85 -16.71 -0.47
CA VAL A 74 2.35 -16.03 0.73
C VAL A 74 3.26 -14.88 0.32
N THR A 75 2.98 -13.66 0.76
CA THR A 75 3.83 -12.50 0.46
C THR A 75 4.00 -11.60 1.67
N ALA A 76 5.16 -10.93 1.77
CA ALA A 76 5.41 -9.89 2.76
C ALA A 76 5.19 -8.47 2.21
N GLY A 77 4.88 -8.32 0.91
CA GLY A 77 4.48 -7.06 0.28
C GLY A 77 2.99 -7.05 -0.04
N ALA A 78 2.64 -6.56 -1.25
CA ALA A 78 1.28 -6.48 -1.75
C ALA A 78 0.37 -5.71 -0.77
N GLU A 79 0.81 -4.53 -0.36
CA GLU A 79 0.31 -3.77 0.77
C GLU A 79 -1.03 -3.08 0.49
N ALA A 80 -1.39 -2.92 -0.79
CA ALA A 80 -2.61 -2.25 -1.24
C ALA A 80 -3.89 -2.80 -0.60
N HIS A 81 -4.89 -1.94 -0.44
CA HIS A 81 -6.16 -2.30 0.19
C HIS A 81 -6.91 -3.37 -0.62
N GLY A 82 -6.75 -3.38 -1.95
CA GLY A 82 -7.43 -4.35 -2.83
C GLY A 82 -7.22 -5.82 -2.44
N PHE A 83 -6.08 -6.18 -1.85
CA PHE A 83 -5.78 -7.56 -1.41
C PHE A 83 -6.62 -8.05 -0.22
N ASP A 84 -7.42 -7.19 0.41
CA ASP A 84 -8.37 -7.55 1.46
C ASP A 84 -9.63 -8.25 0.93
N ASP A 85 -9.88 -8.20 -0.38
CA ASP A 85 -10.94 -8.99 -1.01
C ASP A 85 -10.56 -10.48 -1.08
N LYS A 86 -10.85 -11.19 0.01
CA LYS A 86 -10.67 -12.65 0.15
C LYS A 86 -11.85 -13.46 -0.38
N GLN A 87 -12.94 -12.82 -0.80
CA GLN A 87 -14.14 -13.54 -1.24
C GLN A 87 -14.09 -13.82 -2.74
N GLU A 88 -13.77 -12.81 -3.54
CA GLU A 88 -13.87 -12.90 -4.99
C GLU A 88 -12.50 -13.07 -5.66
N ARG A 89 -11.48 -12.34 -5.19
CA ARG A 89 -10.23 -12.17 -5.97
C ARG A 89 -8.99 -12.83 -5.37
N PHE A 90 -8.81 -12.76 -4.05
CA PHE A 90 -7.53 -13.08 -3.41
C PHE A 90 -7.67 -14.09 -2.26
N ARG A 91 -8.58 -15.05 -2.42
CA ARG A 91 -9.03 -16.00 -1.38
C ARG A 91 -7.91 -16.77 -0.69
N LEU A 92 -6.87 -17.15 -1.42
CA LEU A 92 -5.75 -17.96 -0.89
C LEU A 92 -4.45 -17.16 -0.71
N THR A 93 -4.54 -15.83 -0.74
CA THR A 93 -3.39 -14.95 -0.53
C THR A 93 -3.25 -14.63 0.96
N THR A 94 -2.12 -15.02 1.56
CA THR A 94 -1.74 -14.67 2.93
C THR A 94 -0.65 -13.61 2.90
N ARG A 95 -0.92 -12.46 3.52
CA ARG A 95 0.08 -11.40 3.69
C ARG A 95 0.73 -11.54 5.06
N ALA A 96 2.05 -11.75 5.08
CA ALA A 96 2.87 -11.87 6.29
C ALA A 96 3.61 -10.57 6.62
N GLY A 97 3.37 -9.50 5.86
CA GLY A 97 3.95 -8.17 6.07
C GLY A 97 2.89 -7.09 6.32
N PRO A 98 3.28 -5.81 6.25
CA PRO A 98 2.38 -4.68 6.44
C PRO A 98 1.23 -4.65 5.43
N SER A 99 0.18 -3.89 5.75
CA SER A 99 -0.84 -3.49 4.77
C SER A 99 -1.24 -2.05 5.01
N HIS A 100 -1.55 -1.32 3.94
CA HIS A 100 -1.96 0.07 4.05
C HIS A 100 -3.33 0.23 4.72
N ARG A 101 -4.16 -0.82 4.73
CA ARG A 101 -5.35 -0.87 5.59
C ARG A 101 -5.00 -0.66 7.07
N LYS A 102 -3.93 -1.31 7.57
CA LYS A 102 -3.48 -1.13 8.96
C LYS A 102 -2.99 0.29 9.25
N LEU A 103 -2.36 0.95 8.26
CA LEU A 103 -2.04 2.38 8.35
C LEU A 103 -3.32 3.23 8.48
N GLY A 104 -4.36 2.90 7.72
CA GLY A 104 -5.68 3.53 7.85
C GLY A 104 -6.32 3.33 9.22
N GLU A 105 -6.28 2.11 9.76
CA GLU A 105 -6.79 1.80 11.11
C GLU A 105 -6.06 2.62 12.18
N LEU A 106 -4.73 2.78 12.06
CA LEU A 106 -3.95 3.68 12.93
C LEU A 106 -4.42 5.13 12.78
N GLY A 107 -4.63 5.60 11.55
CA GLY A 107 -5.17 6.94 11.28
C GLY A 107 -6.50 7.20 12.00
N VAL A 108 -7.41 6.22 11.98
CA VAL A 108 -8.68 6.27 12.70
C VAL A 108 -8.47 6.36 14.22
N GLN A 109 -7.54 5.58 14.77
CA GLN A 109 -7.24 5.63 16.21
C GLN A 109 -6.69 6.99 16.63
N LEU A 110 -5.79 7.58 15.83
CA LEU A 110 -5.25 8.92 16.09
C LEU A 110 -6.34 10.00 16.08
N HIS A 111 -7.24 9.97 15.10
CA HIS A 111 -8.35 10.93 15.04
C HIS A 111 -9.25 10.84 16.28
N ARG A 112 -9.52 9.61 16.77
CA ARG A 112 -10.28 9.41 18.02
C ARG A 112 -9.54 9.93 19.24
N TRP A 113 -8.24 9.65 19.33
CA TRP A 113 -7.40 10.07 20.45
C TRP A 113 -7.30 11.60 20.57
N PHE A 114 -7.13 12.28 19.44
CA PHE A 114 -6.96 13.74 19.39
C PHE A 114 -8.27 14.51 19.12
N ASN A 115 -9.41 13.83 19.03
CA ASN A 115 -10.72 14.42 18.69
C ASN A 115 -10.72 15.21 17.37
N TRP A 116 -10.00 14.73 16.36
CA TRP A 116 -10.03 15.30 15.01
C TRP A 116 -11.29 14.82 14.28
N THR A 117 -12.28 15.68 14.17
CA THR A 117 -13.63 15.30 13.70
C THR A 117 -14.05 15.93 12.39
N GLN A 118 -13.39 17.01 11.95
CA GLN A 118 -13.90 17.86 10.87
C GLN A 118 -13.33 17.48 9.50
N ARG A 119 -11.99 17.48 9.37
CA ARG A 119 -11.31 17.31 8.08
C ARG A 119 -10.00 16.55 8.22
N ALA A 120 -9.67 15.79 7.17
CA ALA A 120 -8.35 15.22 6.95
C ALA A 120 -7.93 15.54 5.50
N LEU A 121 -6.70 16.02 5.31
CA LEU A 121 -6.13 16.27 4.01
C LEU A 121 -4.95 15.31 3.79
N LEU A 122 -5.04 14.48 2.75
CA LEU A 122 -3.99 13.57 2.32
C LEU A 122 -3.21 14.23 1.20
N VAL A 123 -1.89 14.36 1.36
CA VAL A 123 -1.02 14.93 0.33
C VAL A 123 0.06 13.90 0.04
N TYR A 124 0.14 13.44 -1.21
CA TYR A 124 1.05 12.37 -1.60
C TYR A 124 1.57 12.56 -3.02
N TRP A 125 2.76 12.01 -3.25
CA TRP A 125 3.37 11.96 -4.58
C TRP A 125 2.88 10.72 -5.31
N ASP A 126 2.57 10.82 -6.60
CA ASP A 126 2.04 9.72 -7.39
C ASP A 126 2.68 9.70 -8.78
N GLU A 127 3.68 8.84 -8.94
CA GLU A 127 4.31 8.55 -10.23
C GLU A 127 3.67 7.29 -10.81
N LYS A 128 3.05 7.38 -11.98
CA LYS A 128 2.29 6.24 -12.51
C LYS A 128 3.15 5.12 -13.08
N MET A 129 4.45 5.38 -13.21
CA MET A 129 5.43 4.46 -13.79
C MET A 129 6.10 3.55 -12.76
N ASP A 130 5.89 3.78 -11.46
CA ASP A 130 6.42 2.93 -10.38
C ASP A 130 5.31 2.05 -9.75
N ASP A 131 5.62 1.36 -8.64
CA ASP A 131 4.63 0.53 -7.92
C ASP A 131 3.63 1.37 -7.08
N ARG A 132 3.66 2.69 -7.23
CA ARG A 132 2.81 3.71 -6.62
C ARG A 132 2.67 3.58 -5.10
N PRO A 133 3.80 3.50 -4.36
CA PRO A 133 3.78 3.18 -2.93
C PRO A 133 3.03 4.22 -2.09
N TYR A 134 3.17 5.52 -2.40
CA TYR A 134 2.49 6.57 -1.65
C TYR A 134 1.01 6.70 -1.99
N PHE A 135 0.63 6.40 -3.24
CA PHE A 135 -0.77 6.28 -3.61
C PHE A 135 -1.46 5.18 -2.81
N PHE A 136 -0.87 3.98 -2.73
CA PHE A 136 -1.47 2.88 -1.96
C PHE A 136 -1.44 3.13 -0.45
N ALA A 137 -0.44 3.85 0.07
CA ALA A 137 -0.44 4.31 1.46
C ALA A 137 -1.58 5.30 1.73
N ALA A 138 -1.78 6.28 0.85
CA ALA A 138 -2.87 7.23 0.94
C ALA A 138 -4.25 6.56 0.77
N GLU A 139 -4.39 5.60 -0.14
CA GLU A 139 -5.59 4.77 -0.33
C GLU A 139 -5.99 4.09 0.98
N GLY A 140 -5.02 3.50 1.69
CA GLY A 140 -5.27 2.86 2.98
C GLY A 140 -5.91 3.80 4.01
N LEU A 141 -5.41 5.03 4.11
CA LEU A 141 -6.01 6.08 4.95
C LEU A 141 -7.38 6.53 4.42
N TYR A 142 -7.47 6.78 3.12
CA TYR A 142 -8.68 7.26 2.46
C TYR A 142 -9.86 6.32 2.65
N ILE A 143 -9.63 5.00 2.67
CA ILE A 143 -10.70 4.02 2.83
C ILE A 143 -11.12 3.87 4.30
N GLN A 144 -10.18 4.02 5.25
CA GLN A 144 -10.49 3.82 6.67
C GLN A 144 -11.02 5.08 7.36
N LEU A 145 -10.53 6.28 7.02
CA LEU A 145 -10.92 7.52 7.67
C LEU A 145 -12.42 7.84 7.58
N PRO A 146 -13.14 7.58 6.47
CA PRO A 146 -14.59 7.78 6.37
C PRO A 146 -15.42 6.89 7.30
N THR A 147 -14.82 5.89 7.97
CA THR A 147 -15.49 5.15 9.05
C THR A 147 -15.77 6.03 10.27
N LEU A 148 -15.08 7.17 10.40
CA LEU A 148 -15.39 8.23 11.35
C LEU A 148 -16.51 9.11 10.77
N ARG A 149 -17.64 9.16 11.48
CA ARG A 149 -18.78 10.00 11.06
C ARG A 149 -18.38 11.48 11.05
N ASN A 150 -18.87 12.21 10.05
CA ASN A 150 -18.69 13.66 9.87
C ASN A 150 -17.26 14.12 9.53
N LEU A 151 -16.33 13.20 9.25
CA LEU A 151 -15.00 13.55 8.77
C LEU A 151 -15.01 13.73 7.25
N THR A 152 -14.61 14.92 6.78
CA THR A 152 -14.38 15.15 5.34
C THR A 152 -12.93 14.79 5.00
N VAL A 153 -12.73 13.80 4.14
CA VAL A 153 -11.40 13.42 3.65
C VAL A 153 -11.19 14.03 2.27
N LEU A 154 -10.12 14.80 2.12
CA LEU A 154 -9.68 15.42 0.88
C LEU A 154 -8.30 14.89 0.53
N ASP A 155 -7.98 14.85 -0.75
CA ASP A 155 -6.67 14.42 -1.23
C ASP A 155 -6.09 15.35 -2.31
N ILE A 156 -4.76 15.39 -2.36
CA ILE A 156 -3.96 16.10 -3.36
C ILE A 156 -2.81 15.17 -3.76
N ALA A 157 -2.83 14.72 -5.02
CA ALA A 157 -1.71 14.02 -5.64
C ALA A 157 -0.82 15.02 -6.39
N PHE A 158 0.51 14.86 -6.31
CA PHE A 158 1.47 15.66 -7.06
C PHE A 158 2.58 14.79 -7.69
N HIS A 159 3.31 15.36 -8.63
CA HIS A 159 4.41 14.73 -9.40
C HIS A 159 5.59 15.71 -9.49
N ASP A 160 6.74 15.28 -10.03
CA ASP A 160 8.01 16.03 -9.99
C ASP A 160 7.97 17.40 -10.69
N ASP A 161 7.06 17.62 -11.63
CA ASP A 161 6.78 18.94 -12.25
C ASP A 161 5.82 19.82 -11.41
N GLY A 162 5.50 19.38 -10.19
CA GLY A 162 4.50 20.00 -9.32
C GLY A 162 4.92 21.38 -8.85
N ASN A 163 4.12 22.39 -9.20
CA ASN A 163 4.28 23.74 -8.65
C ASN A 163 4.01 23.71 -7.14
N PHE A 164 5.07 23.66 -6.32
CA PHE A 164 4.97 23.68 -4.85
C PHE A 164 4.13 24.85 -4.32
N SER A 165 4.10 25.98 -5.04
CA SER A 165 3.25 27.12 -4.68
C SER A 165 1.76 26.76 -4.79
N PHE A 166 1.38 26.01 -5.82
CA PHE A 166 0.02 25.48 -5.99
C PHE A 166 -0.33 24.48 -4.88
N ILE A 167 0.57 23.54 -4.57
CA ILE A 167 0.35 22.57 -3.48
C ILE A 167 0.14 23.29 -2.15
N ILE A 168 0.97 24.29 -1.84
CA ILE A 168 0.83 25.08 -0.62
C ILE A 168 -0.51 25.83 -0.60
N GLN A 169 -0.93 26.44 -1.72
CA GLN A 169 -2.24 27.11 -1.83
C GLN A 169 -3.40 26.14 -1.56
N GLU A 170 -3.37 24.97 -2.19
CA GLU A 170 -4.37 23.92 -1.98
C GLU A 170 -4.40 23.44 -0.52
N ILE A 171 -3.24 23.29 0.12
CA ILE A 171 -3.16 22.96 1.55
C ILE A 171 -3.82 24.06 2.40
N LYS A 172 -3.66 25.34 2.08
CA LYS A 172 -4.33 26.42 2.83
C LYS A 172 -5.83 26.35 2.69
N GLN A 173 -6.32 26.17 1.46
CA GLN A 173 -7.74 26.17 1.16
C GLN A 173 -8.46 24.92 1.72
N LYS A 174 -7.81 23.76 1.64
CA LYS A 174 -8.41 22.47 2.01
C LYS A 174 -8.12 22.06 3.46
N GLY A 175 -6.94 22.38 3.98
CA GLY A 175 -6.43 21.89 5.27
C GLY A 175 -6.95 22.63 6.51
N ARG A 176 -7.43 23.87 6.36
CA ARG A 176 -8.07 24.63 7.43
C ARG A 176 -9.32 25.33 6.90
N SER A 177 -10.50 24.82 7.23
CA SER A 177 -11.67 25.70 7.31
C SER A 177 -11.45 26.66 8.48
N GLU A 178 -10.85 27.80 8.17
CA GLU A 178 -10.89 29.05 8.92
C GLU A 178 -11.07 28.91 10.45
N CYS A 179 -10.02 28.48 11.15
CA CYS A 179 -9.88 28.87 12.55
C CYS A 179 -9.47 30.34 12.57
N ARG A 180 -10.39 31.25 12.90
CA ARG A 180 -10.03 32.62 13.33
C ARG A 180 -9.00 32.52 14.45
N PRO A 181 -7.77 33.01 14.28
CA PRO A 181 -6.79 32.99 15.36
C PRO A 181 -7.08 34.15 16.30
N GLY A 182 -7.52 33.84 17.53
CA GLY A 182 -7.20 34.65 18.69
C GLY A 182 -5.90 34.11 19.30
N GLY A 183 -4.84 34.93 19.29
CA GLY A 183 -3.69 34.84 20.19
C GLY A 183 -2.71 33.66 20.01
N ASP A 184 -1.58 33.96 19.37
CA ASP A 184 -0.21 33.52 19.69
C ASP A 184 0.06 32.10 20.25
N THR A 185 0.74 31.26 19.45
CA THR A 185 2.13 30.76 19.64
C THR A 185 2.40 29.45 18.88
N GLY A 186 3.59 29.32 18.28
CA GLY A 186 4.12 28.03 17.80
C GLY A 186 5.13 28.12 16.64
N ARG A 187 6.41 28.32 16.95
CA ARG A 187 7.55 28.37 15.99
C ARG A 187 8.03 26.96 15.61
N GLY A 188 8.42 26.79 14.34
CA GLY A 188 9.29 25.68 13.90
C GLY A 188 9.18 25.34 12.42
N LEU A 189 7.96 25.21 11.90
CA LEU A 189 7.64 25.09 10.47
C LEU A 189 7.22 26.44 9.83
N GLY A 190 7.44 27.52 10.58
CA GLY A 190 7.02 28.90 10.30
C GLY A 190 7.94 29.73 9.39
N VAL A 191 8.90 29.15 8.68
CA VAL A 191 9.88 29.97 7.91
C VAL A 191 9.51 30.18 6.44
N ARG A 192 8.64 29.35 5.83
CA ARG A 192 8.06 29.63 4.49
C ARG A 192 6.55 29.85 4.46
N GLY A 193 5.81 29.40 5.47
CA GLY A 193 4.42 29.84 5.68
C GLY A 193 4.32 31.34 6.01
N GLY A 194 5.35 31.91 6.65
CA GLY A 194 5.39 33.31 7.07
C GLY A 194 5.54 34.35 5.96
N ARG A 195 5.93 33.99 4.73
CA ARG A 195 5.94 34.92 3.59
C ARG A 195 4.66 34.89 2.75
N GLY A 196 3.75 33.95 3.03
CA GLY A 196 2.57 33.73 2.20
C GLY A 196 1.25 33.64 2.96
N GLY A 197 1.17 33.92 4.27
CA GLY A 197 -0.07 33.87 5.06
C GLY A 197 -0.71 32.47 5.10
N LEU A 198 -0.37 31.66 6.10
CA LEU A 198 -1.04 30.41 6.46
C LEU A 198 -1.74 30.60 7.80
#